data_AF-A0A7W1JPR8-F1
#
_entry.id   AF-A0A7W1JPR8-F1
#
_cell.length_a   1.000
_cell.length_b   1.000
_cell.length_c   1.000
_cell.angle_alpha   90.00
_cell.angle_beta   90.00
_cell.angle_gamma   90.00
#
_symmetry.space_group_name_H-M   'P 1'
#
loop_
_entity.id
_entity.type
_entity.pdbx_description
1 polymer ?
#
loop_
_entity_poly.entity_id
_entity_poly.type
_entity_poly.pdbx_seq_one_letter_code
_entity_poly.pdbx_strand_id
1 'polypeptide(L)'
;SQLRFSVESFVNTGNLNRKLELFNVVTQAYEQIDLQGASQTEGIVEILISSDAGRFVNSTTGAVSAKVSWKATSTTFIYPWNAKVDHIFWRLNP
;
A
#
# COMPACT_ATOMS: atom_id res chain seq x y z
N SER A 1 -1.07 -4.18 -19.80
CA SER A 1 -1.84 -4.16 -18.55
C SER A 1 -1.24 -3.22 -17.53
N GLN A 2 -2.12 -2.49 -16.85
CA GLN A 2 -1.80 -1.55 -15.78
C GLN A 2 -2.59 -1.94 -14.53
N LEU A 3 -1.95 -1.85 -13.36
CA LEU A 3 -2.63 -2.04 -12.07
C LEU A 3 -2.64 -0.72 -11.32
N ARG A 4 -3.84 -0.26 -10.98
CA ARG A 4 -4.06 0.90 -10.12
C ARG A 4 -4.41 0.39 -8.73
N PHE A 5 -3.59 0.72 -7.74
CA PHE A 5 -3.81 0.38 -6.35
C PHE A 5 -4.17 1.64 -5.57
N SER A 6 -5.24 1.59 -4.80
CA SER A 6 -5.73 2.72 -4.02
C SER A 6 -5.88 2.31 -2.56
N VAL A 7 -5.39 3.15 -1.66
CA VAL A 7 -5.52 2.97 -0.21
C VAL A 7 -5.96 4.27 0.45
N GLU A 8 -7.01 4.18 1.24
CA GLU A 8 -7.45 5.22 2.17
C GLU A 8 -6.94 4.87 3.56
N SER A 9 -6.13 5.76 4.12
CA SER A 9 -5.48 5.52 5.42
C SER A 9 -5.26 6.81 6.18
N PHE A 10 -5.27 6.71 7.51
CA PHE A 10 -5.02 7.80 8.44
C PHE A 10 -4.05 7.36 9.54
N VAL A 11 -3.20 8.29 10.00
CA VAL A 11 -2.43 8.13 11.24
C VAL A 11 -2.67 9.30 12.21
N ASN A 12 -2.64 9.03 13.50
CA ASN A 12 -2.89 10.07 14.52
C ASN A 12 -1.65 10.92 14.89
N THR A 13 -0.49 10.67 14.28
CA THR A 13 0.76 11.38 14.55
C THR A 13 1.63 11.47 13.29
N GLY A 14 2.43 12.53 13.20
CA GLY A 14 3.50 12.64 12.21
C GLY A 14 4.67 11.69 12.48
N ASN A 15 5.71 11.79 11.64
CA ASN A 15 6.93 10.97 11.68
C ASN A 15 6.69 9.47 11.49
N LEU A 16 5.63 9.11 10.77
CA LEU A 16 5.38 7.74 10.33
C LEU A 16 5.49 7.69 8.80
N ASN A 17 6.17 6.67 8.28
CA ASN A 17 6.06 6.30 6.87
C ASN A 17 5.06 5.16 6.72
N ARG A 18 4.22 5.24 5.69
CA ARG A 18 3.43 4.13 5.20
C ARG A 18 4.21 3.43 4.10
N LYS A 19 4.30 2.10 4.18
CA LYS A 19 4.86 1.25 3.14
C LYS A 19 3.75 0.38 2.55
N LEU A 20 3.64 0.40 1.22
CA LEU A 20 2.71 -0.43 0.46
C LEU A 20 3.49 -1.48 -0.31
N GLU A 21 3.07 -2.73 -0.17
CA GLU A 21 3.71 -3.87 -0.82
C GLU A 21 2.64 -4.73 -1.50
N LEU A 22 2.96 -5.24 -2.69
CA LEU A 22 2.16 -6.25 -3.38
C LEU A 22 2.94 -7.54 -3.49
N PHE A 23 2.24 -8.67 -3.38
CA PHE A 23 2.86 -9.98 -3.56
C PHE A 23 3.10 -10.27 -5.04
N ASN A 24 4.36 -10.39 -5.43
CA ASN A 24 4.74 -10.87 -6.74
C ASN A 24 4.63 -12.41 -6.78
N VAL A 25 3.71 -12.91 -7.60
CA VAL A 25 3.41 -14.35 -7.74
C VAL A 25 4.50 -15.12 -8.51
N VAL A 26 5.37 -14.42 -9.23
CA VAL A 26 6.50 -15.02 -9.95
C VAL A 26 7.68 -15.25 -8.99
N THR A 27 8.04 -14.23 -8.21
CA THR A 27 9.16 -14.31 -7.26
C THR A 27 8.75 -14.86 -5.90
N GLN A 28 7.45 -15.05 -5.67
CA GLN A 28 6.87 -15.52 -4.40
C GLN A 28 7.25 -14.62 -3.21
N ALA A 29 7.36 -13.31 -3.44
CA ALA A 29 7.79 -12.34 -2.45
C ALA A 29 6.96 -11.05 -2.50
N TYR A 30 6.90 -10.33 -1.38
CA TYR A 30 6.31 -8.98 -1.35
C TYR A 30 7.31 -7.97 -1.91
N GLU A 31 6.87 -7.19 -2.88
CA GLU A 31 7.63 -6.08 -3.45
C GLU A 31 7.04 -4.76 -3.00
N GLN A 32 7.91 -3.81 -2.62
CA GLN A 32 7.50 -2.46 -2.28
C GLN A 32 7.07 -1.71 -3.55
N ILE A 33 5.85 -1.17 -3.52
CA ILE A 33 5.30 -0.34 -4.60
C ILE A 33 5.21 1.14 -4.21
N ASP A 34 5.22 1.44 -2.91
CA ASP A 34 5.20 2.81 -2.39
C ASP A 34 5.85 2.89 -1.00
N LEU A 35 6.48 4.02 -0.71
CA LEU A 35 7.00 4.38 0.60
C LEU A 35 6.94 5.90 0.76
N GLN A 36 5.99 6.39 1.54
CA GLN A 36 5.75 7.82 1.71
C GLN A 36 5.42 8.16 3.16
N GLY A 37 5.51 9.45 3.50
CA GLY A 37 4.99 9.96 4.77
C GLY A 37 3.50 9.65 4.90
N ALA A 38 3.10 9.13 6.06
CA ALA A 38 1.72 8.82 6.34
C ALA A 38 0.90 10.11 6.58
N SER A 39 -0.35 10.10 6.11
CA SER A 39 -1.24 11.26 6.22
C SER A 39 -1.93 11.32 7.58
N GLN A 40 -1.96 12.51 8.17
CA GLN A 40 -2.77 12.83 9.35
C GLN A 40 -4.18 13.33 8.99
N THR A 41 -4.54 13.27 7.71
CA THR A 41 -5.90 13.52 7.23
C THR A 41 -6.36 12.31 6.42
N GLU A 42 -7.66 12.04 6.43
CA GLU A 42 -8.23 11.01 5.56
C GLU A 42 -8.02 11.41 4.09
N GLY A 43 -7.61 10.44 3.28
CA GLY A 43 -7.28 10.66 1.88
C GLY A 43 -6.87 9.37 1.20
N ILE A 44 -7.25 9.27 -0.07
CA ILE A 44 -6.90 8.16 -0.93
C ILE A 44 -5.53 8.45 -1.56
N VAL A 45 -4.59 7.55 -1.34
CA VAL A 45 -3.35 7.51 -2.13
C VAL A 45 -3.50 6.46 -3.20
N GLU A 46 -3.14 6.85 -4.43
CA GLU A 46 -3.22 6.00 -5.60
C GLU A 46 -1.83 5.77 -6.18
N ILE A 47 -1.52 4.50 -6.44
CA ILE A 47 -0.27 4.05 -7.02
C ILE A 47 -0.59 3.36 -8.35
N LEU A 48 0.06 3.83 -9.42
CA LEU A 48 -0.05 3.25 -10.76
C LEU A 48 1.18 2.39 -11.06
N ILE A 49 0.95 1.09 -11.24
CA ILE A 49 1.95 0.15 -11.77
C ILE A 49 1.71 0.04 -13.27
N SER A 50 2.53 0.74 -14.04
CA SER A 50 2.37 0.90 -15.49
C SER A 50 3.01 -0.22 -16.32
N SER A 51 3.91 -1.00 -15.72
CA SER A 51 4.62 -2.10 -16.37
C SER A 51 4.57 -3.37 -15.51
N ASP A 52 4.51 -4.52 -16.18
CA ASP A 52 4.59 -5.85 -15.56
C ASP A 52 3.57 -6.07 -14.42
N ALA A 53 2.39 -5.43 -14.53
CA ALA A 53 1.33 -5.51 -13.53
C ALA A 53 0.79 -6.93 -13.31
N GLY A 54 0.91 -7.78 -14.33
CA GLY A 54 0.46 -9.17 -14.28
C GLY A 54 1.17 -10.00 -13.21
N ARG A 55 2.39 -9.62 -12.80
CA ARG A 55 3.13 -10.34 -11.75
C ARG A 55 2.52 -10.21 -10.36
N PHE A 56 1.63 -9.26 -10.14
CA PHE A 56 0.95 -9.06 -8.87
C PHE A 56 -0.44 -9.69 -8.83
N VAL A 57 -0.88 -10.30 -9.93
CA VAL A 57 -2.21 -10.90 -10.08
C VAL A 57 -2.05 -12.39 -10.23
N ASN A 58 -2.73 -13.17 -9.38
CA ASN A 58 -2.82 -14.61 -9.60
C ASN A 58 -3.62 -14.87 -10.88
N SER A 59 -3.00 -15.45 -11.91
CA SER A 59 -3.62 -15.66 -13.22
C SER A 59 -4.80 -16.64 -13.21
N THR A 60 -4.88 -17.51 -12.20
CA THR A 60 -5.96 -18.51 -12.07
C THR A 60 -7.15 -17.94 -11.31
N THR A 61 -6.93 -17.19 -10.24
CA THR A 61 -8.01 -16.70 -9.35
C THR A 61 -8.32 -15.22 -9.51
N GLY A 62 -7.47 -14.46 -10.19
CA GLY A 62 -7.53 -13.00 -10.24
C GLY A 62 -7.18 -12.31 -8.92
N ALA A 63 -6.77 -13.07 -7.89
CA ALA A 63 -6.49 -12.51 -6.57
C ALA A 63 -5.22 -11.65 -6.57
N VAL A 64 -5.26 -10.56 -5.80
CA VAL A 64 -4.12 -9.70 -5.48
C VAL A 64 -3.93 -9.70 -3.98
N SER A 65 -2.70 -9.87 -3.52
CA SER A 65 -2.35 -9.82 -2.10
C SER A 65 -1.53 -8.57 -1.83
N ALA A 66 -1.98 -7.77 -0.86
CA ALA A 66 -1.34 -6.51 -0.48
C ALA A 66 -0.95 -6.52 1.00
N LYS A 67 0.12 -5.81 1.33
CA LYS A 67 0.51 -5.46 2.70
C LYS A 67 0.61 -3.95 2.83
N VAL A 68 0.00 -3.44 3.89
CA VAL A 68 0.10 -2.04 4.30
C VAL A 68 0.72 -2.02 5.69
N SER A 69 1.81 -1.29 5.86
CA SER A 69 2.51 -1.20 7.13
C SER A 69 2.94 0.24 7.43
N TRP A 70 3.14 0.54 8.71
CA TRP A 70 3.65 1.83 9.17
C TRP A 70 4.88 1.63 10.03
N LYS A 71 5.83 2.56 9.93
CA LYS A 71 7.00 2.60 10.77
C LYS A 71 7.37 4.04 11.10
N ALA A 72 7.76 4.28 12.34
CA ALA A 72 8.32 5.55 12.74
C ALA A 72 9.64 5.84 12.01
N THR A 73 9.77 7.04 11.46
CA THR A 73 10.98 7.54 10.80
C THR A 73 11.84 8.38 11.73
N SER A 74 11.26 8.86 12.83
CA SER A 74 11.91 9.62 13.89
C SER A 74 11.10 9.46 15.18
N THR A 75 11.46 10.19 16.23
CA THR A 75 10.70 10.23 17.48
C THR A 75 9.24 10.59 17.23
N THR A 76 8.34 9.71 17.63
CA THR A 76 6.89 9.97 17.70
C THR A 76 6.54 10.44 19.11
N PHE A 77 5.99 11.64 19.24
CA PHE A 77 5.67 12.24 20.54
C PHE A 77 4.36 11.73 21.17
N ILE A 78 3.65 10.82 20.48
CA ILE A 78 2.38 10.21 20.92
C ILE A 78 2.58 8.70 21.07
N TYR A 79 2.14 8.14 22.20
CA TYR A 79 2.10 6.71 22.48
C TYR A 79 0.80 6.32 23.23
N PRO A 80 0.05 5.30 22.76
CA PRO A 80 0.25 4.58 21.50
C PRO A 80 -0.11 5.45 20.29
N TRP A 81 0.64 5.31 19.20
CA TRP A 81 0.18 5.82 17.90
C TRP A 81 -0.74 4.79 17.24
N ASN A 82 -1.65 5.27 16.42
CA ASN A 82 -2.66 4.48 15.74
C ASN A 82 -2.60 4.73 14.24
N ALA A 83 -2.75 3.67 13.47
CA ALA A 83 -2.96 3.73 12.03
C ALA A 83 -4.29 3.05 11.71
N LYS A 84 -5.08 3.66 10.83
CA LYS A 84 -6.35 3.12 10.33
C LYS A 84 -6.24 2.95 8.82
N VAL A 85 -6.77 1.84 8.32
CA VAL A 85 -7.13 1.65 6.92
C VAL A 85 -8.64 1.64 6.85
N ASP A 86 -9.21 2.39 5.91
CA ASP A 86 -10.65 2.34 5.64
C ASP A 86 -10.89 1.48 4.40
N HIS A 87 -10.45 1.99 3.24
CA HIS A 87 -10.62 1.32 1.97
C HIS A 87 -9.29 0.90 1.35
N ILE A 88 -9.25 -0.32 0.82
CA ILE A 88 -8.24 -0.79 -0.13
C ILE A 88 -8.99 -1.34 -1.33
N PHE A 89 -8.65 -0.86 -2.51
CA PHE A 89 -9.16 -1.40 -3.75
C PHE A 89 -8.12 -1.30 -4.86
N TRP A 90 -8.28 -2.13 -5.87
CA TRP A 90 -7.41 -2.12 -7.02
C TRP A 90 -8.21 -2.35 -8.30
N ARG A 91 -7.67 -1.85 -9.41
CA ARG A 91 -8.23 -2.01 -10.74
C ARG A 91 -7.15 -2.47 -11.70
N LEU A 92 -7.37 -3.61 -12.33
CA LEU A 92 -6.56 -4.10 -13.44
C LEU A 92 -7.18 -3.60 -14.75
N ASN A 93 -6.43 -2.83 -15.52
CA ASN A 93 -6.77 -2.45 -16.88
C ASN A 93 -5.90 -3.26 -17.85
N PRO A 94 -6.48 -3.92 -18.87
CA PRO A 94 -5.73 -4.67 -19.89
C PRO A 94 -4.63 -3.86 -20.58
#